data_AF-A0A383F7B0-F1
#
_entry.id   AF-A0A383F7B0-F1
#
_cell.length_a   1.000
_cell.length_b   1.000
_cell.length_c   1.000
_cell.angle_alpha   90.00
_cell.angle_beta   90.00
_cell.angle_gamma   90.00
#
_symmetry.space_group_name_H-M   'P 1'
#
loop_
_entity.id
_entity.type
_entity.pdbx_description
1 polymer ?
#
loop_
_entity_poly.entity_id
_entity_poly.type
_entity_poly.pdbx_seq_one_letter_code
_entity_poly.pdbx_strand_id
1 'polypeptide(L)'
;MRTAEQKTYLLMAILLGGLAMLGPISIDIFLPAVPNMAEDLNVNIGSIELTLTAIFVGNAFGQILYGPLSDRFGRKPVILVTLFLFGA
;
A
#
# COMPACT_ATOMS: atom_id res chain seq x y z
N MET A 1 -5.80 -0.56 35.14
CA MET A 1 -6.00 -1.62 34.12
C MET A 1 -6.66 -1.06 32.86
N ARG A 2 -7.81 -0.37 32.93
CA ARG A 2 -8.52 0.22 31.78
C ARG A 2 -7.73 1.25 30.94
N THR A 3 -6.80 2.00 31.55
CA THR A 3 -5.96 3.00 30.86
C THR A 3 -4.80 2.40 30.06
N ALA A 4 -4.28 1.24 30.46
CA ALA A 4 -3.22 0.55 29.72
C ALA A 4 -3.77 -0.05 28.42
N GLU A 5 -4.94 -0.69 28.48
CA GLU A 5 -5.64 -1.21 27.31
C GLU A 5 -6.02 -0.09 26.33
N GLN A 6 -6.48 1.06 26.82
CA GLN A 6 -6.80 2.22 25.98
C GLN A 6 -5.60 2.71 25.17
N LYS A 7 -4.41 2.77 25.78
CA LYS A 7 -3.17 3.11 25.06
C LYS A 7 -2.83 2.08 23.99
N THR A 8 -3.02 0.78 24.27
CA THR A 8 -2.80 -0.28 23.28
C THR A 8 -3.75 -0.18 22.09
N TYR A 9 -5.04 0.10 22.32
CA TYR A 9 -6.00 0.29 21.22
C TYR A 9 -5.69 1.51 20.37
N LEU A 10 -5.32 2.64 20.99
CA LEU A 10 -4.88 3.83 20.26
C LEU A 10 -3.64 3.55 19.43
N LEU A 11 -2.66 2.84 19.99
CA LEU A 11 -1.46 2.42 19.26
C LEU A 11 -1.83 1.55 18.06
N MET A 12 -2.69 0.54 18.23
CA MET A 12 -3.13 -0.32 17.13
C MET A 12 -3.89 0.47 16.06
N ALA A 13 -4.76 1.40 16.45
CA ALA A 13 -5.49 2.24 15.51
C ALA A 13 -4.53 3.10 14.67
N ILE A 14 -3.52 3.71 15.30
CA ILE A 14 -2.50 4.51 14.61
C ILE A 14 -1.66 3.64 13.67
N LEU A 15 -1.20 2.47 14.14
CA LEU A 15 -0.37 1.58 13.33
C LEU A 15 -1.14 1.00 12.13
N LEU A 16 -2.34 0.47 12.36
CA LEU A 16 -3.15 -0.11 11.30
C LEU A 16 -3.69 0.96 10.35
N GLY A 17 -4.05 2.14 10.88
CA GLY A 17 -4.44 3.29 10.07
C GLY A 17 -3.29 3.76 9.17
N GLY A 18 -2.09 3.91 9.73
CA GLY A 18 -0.89 4.26 8.97
C GLY A 18 -0.57 3.23 7.88
N LEU A 19 -0.64 1.93 8.19
CA LEU A 19 -0.45 0.86 7.21
C LEU A 19 -1.51 0.91 6.09
N ALA A 20 -2.77 1.17 6.43
CA ALA A 20 -3.85 1.28 5.44
C ALA A 20 -3.71 2.51 4.53
N MET A 21 -3.07 3.58 5.00
CA MET A 21 -2.86 4.81 4.24
C MET A 21 -1.74 4.71 3.20
N LEU A 22 -0.82 3.74 3.30
CA LEU A 22 0.32 3.62 2.38
C LEU A 22 -0.13 3.53 0.90
N GLY A 23 -1.21 2.79 0.63
CA GLY A 23 -1.76 2.66 -0.73
C GLY A 23 -2.33 3.97 -1.27
N PRO A 24 -3.37 4.55 -0.63
CA PRO A 24 -3.97 5.82 -1.05
C PRO A 24 -2.97 6.98 -1.17
N ILE A 25 -2.04 7.13 -0.21
CA ILE A 25 -1.00 8.17 -0.27
C ILE A 25 -0.16 8.04 -1.55
N SER A 26 0.20 6.81 -1.94
CA SER A 26 1.02 6.57 -3.14
C SER A 26 0.30 7.02 -4.42
N ILE A 27 -1.01 6.78 -4.49
CA ILE A 27 -1.84 7.16 -5.65
C ILE A 27 -2.08 8.68 -5.66
N ASP A 28 -2.39 9.27 -4.50
CA ASP A 28 -2.67 10.71 -4.38
C ASP A 28 -1.45 11.57 -4.74
N ILE A 29 -0.23 11.11 -4.45
CA ILE A 29 1.01 11.77 -4.89
C ILE A 29 1.26 11.55 -6.39
N PHE A 30 0.90 10.38 -6.92
CA PHE A 30 1.16 10.00 -8.31
C PHE A 30 0.34 10.82 -9.32
N LEU A 31 -0.98 10.93 -9.11
CA LEU A 31 -1.90 11.58 -10.05
C LEU A 31 -1.48 13.00 -10.48
N PRO A 32 -1.18 13.94 -9.57
CA PRO A 32 -0.77 15.30 -9.97
C PRO A 32 0.61 15.34 -10.64
N ALA A 33 1.45 14.33 -10.45
CA ALA A 33 2.77 14.24 -11.07
C ALA A 33 2.73 13.70 -12.51
N VAL A 34 1.62 13.11 -12.95
CA VAL A 34 1.48 12.48 -14.28
C VAL A 34 1.86 13.39 -15.44
N PRO A 35 1.42 14.67 -15.51
CA PRO A 35 1.78 15.56 -16.62
C PRO A 35 3.30 15.77 -16.73
N ASN A 36 3.97 15.98 -15.58
CA ASN A 36 5.41 16.19 -15.53
C ASN A 36 6.17 14.91 -15.92
N MET A 37 5.73 13.73 -15.43
CA MET A 37 6.33 12.45 -15.82
C MET A 37 6.20 12.17 -17.32
N ALA A 38 5.06 12.54 -17.93
CA ALA A 38 4.85 12.37 -19.36
C ALA A 38 5.76 13.29 -20.19
N GLU A 39 5.96 14.53 -19.75
CA GLU A 39 6.88 15.49 -20.36
C GLU A 39 8.35 15.00 -20.25
N ASP A 40 8.79 14.62 -19.06
CA ASP A 40 10.17 14.16 -18.79
C ASP A 40 10.52 12.90 -19.59
N LEU A 41 9.55 12.00 -19.81
CA LEU A 41 9.73 10.77 -20.56
C LEU A 41 9.41 10.92 -22.05
N ASN A 42 8.94 12.09 -22.50
CA ASN A 42 8.51 12.37 -23.86
C ASN A 42 7.47 11.36 -24.39
N VAL A 43 6.50 11.00 -23.55
CA VAL A 43 5.41 10.06 -23.86
C VAL A 43 4.05 10.74 -23.66
N ASN A 44 2.97 10.11 -24.15
CA ASN A 44 1.63 10.60 -23.83
C ASN A 44 1.23 10.24 -22.39
N ILE A 45 0.27 10.98 -21.83
CA ILE A 45 -0.30 10.76 -20.49
C ILE A 45 -0.81 9.32 -20.34
N GLY A 46 -1.50 8.78 -21.35
CA GLY A 46 -2.04 7.42 -21.31
C GLY A 46 -0.99 6.33 -21.11
N SER A 47 0.25 6.55 -21.56
CA SER A 47 1.36 5.62 -21.35
C SER A 47 1.77 5.56 -19.87
N ILE A 48 1.70 6.69 -19.17
CA ILE A 48 1.95 6.76 -17.72
C ILE A 48 0.77 6.13 -16.96
N GLU A 49 -0.47 6.32 -17.40
CA GLU A 49 -1.65 5.70 -16.77
C GLU A 49 -1.67 4.16 -16.83
N LEU A 50 -0.95 3.54 -17.80
CA LEU A 50 -0.75 2.08 -17.80
C LEU A 50 -0.06 1.58 -16.53
N THR A 51 0.74 2.41 -15.86
CA THR A 51 1.36 2.05 -14.58
C THR A 51 0.33 1.90 -13.47
N LEU A 52 -0.72 2.75 -13.43
CA LEU A 52 -1.85 2.60 -12.50
C LEU A 52 -2.63 1.32 -12.78
N THR A 53 -2.79 0.98 -14.06
CA THR A 53 -3.39 -0.30 -14.45
C THR A 53 -2.55 -1.47 -13.93
N ALA A 54 -1.22 -1.42 -14.10
CA ALA A 54 -0.31 -2.43 -13.57
C ALA A 54 -0.39 -2.53 -12.02
N ILE A 55 -0.52 -1.40 -11.31
CA ILE A 55 -0.74 -1.37 -9.86
C ILE A 55 -2.05 -2.09 -9.49
N PHE A 56 -3.16 -1.83 -10.19
CA PHE A 56 -4.43 -2.50 -9.91
C PHE A 56 -4.39 -4.00 -10.21
N VAL A 57 -3.72 -4.40 -11.29
CA VAL A 57 -3.50 -5.82 -11.60
C VAL A 57 -2.65 -6.49 -10.52
N GLY A 58 -1.55 -5.85 -10.12
CA GLY A 58 -0.70 -6.32 -9.02
C GLY A 58 -1.47 -6.43 -7.71
N ASN A 59 -2.35 -5.47 -7.41
CA ASN A 59 -3.23 -5.52 -6.25
C ASN A 59 -4.22 -6.69 -6.34
N ALA A 60 -4.84 -6.93 -7.50
CA ALA A 60 -5.77 -8.04 -7.68
C ALA A 60 -5.09 -9.39 -7.39
N PHE A 61 -3.91 -9.63 -7.96
CA PHE A 61 -3.12 -10.83 -7.67
C PHE A 61 -2.65 -10.88 -6.23
N GLY A 62 -2.20 -9.75 -5.69
CA GLY A 62 -1.80 -9.61 -4.30
C GLY A 62 -2.92 -10.05 -3.36
N GLN A 63 -4.13 -9.53 -3.51
CA GLN A 63 -5.28 -9.85 -2.65
C GLN A 63 -5.57 -11.36 -2.58
N ILE A 64 -5.41 -12.07 -3.71
CA ILE A 64 -5.57 -13.53 -3.77
C ILE A 64 -4.48 -14.24 -2.95
N LEU A 65 -3.24 -13.76 -3.01
CA LEU A 65 -2.11 -14.35 -2.28
C LEU A 65 -2.13 -14.00 -0.79
N TYR A 66 -2.46 -12.76 -0.44
CA TYR A 66 -2.40 -12.21 0.91
C TYR A 66 -3.28 -12.96 1.90
N GLY A 67 -4.50 -13.36 1.50
CA GLY A 67 -5.42 -14.09 2.36
C GLY A 67 -4.84 -15.42 2.86
N PRO A 68 -4.58 -16.39 1.98
CA PRO A 68 -4.00 -17.68 2.34
C PRO A 68 -2.65 -17.59 3.04
N LEU A 69 -1.77 -16.66 2.63
CA LEU A 69 -0.48 -16.45 3.30
C LEU A 69 -0.68 -15.97 4.74
N SER A 70 -1.56 -15.00 4.95
CA SER A 70 -1.86 -14.42 6.26
C SER A 70 -2.51 -15.43 7.20
N ASP A 71 -3.38 -16.29 6.67
CA ASP A 71 -4.03 -17.34 7.45
C ASP A 71 -3.05 -18.47 7.82
N ARG A 72 -2.09 -18.80 6.94
CA ARG A 72 -1.12 -19.88 7.17
C ARG A 72 0.06 -19.47 8.07
N PHE A 73 0.64 -18.30 7.83
CA PHE A 73 1.86 -17.83 8.51
C PHE A 73 1.56 -16.82 9.64
N GLY A 74 0.31 -16.41 9.78
CA GLY A 74 -0.12 -15.37 10.71
C GLY A 74 0.04 -13.97 10.13
N ARG A 75 -0.78 -13.03 10.63
CA ARG A 75 -0.88 -11.66 10.12
C ARG A 75 0.42 -10.86 10.27
N LYS A 76 1.10 -10.95 11.41
CA LYS A 76 2.28 -10.11 11.73
C LYS A 76 3.49 -10.40 10.83
N PRO A 77 3.92 -11.66 10.60
CA PRO A 77 5.01 -11.94 9.66
C PRO A 77 4.70 -11.48 8.24
N VAL A 78 3.47 -11.69 7.76
CA VAL A 78 3.06 -11.26 6.42
C VAL A 78 3.11 -9.75 6.28
N ILE A 79 2.58 -8.99 7.25
CA ILE A 79 2.66 -7.52 7.27
C ILE A 79 4.12 -7.04 7.22
N LEU A 80 5.02 -7.65 8.00
CA LEU A 80 6.43 -7.23 8.05
C LEU A 80 7.16 -7.50 6.73
N VAL A 81 6.92 -8.66 6.11
CA VAL A 81 7.51 -9.00 4.80
C VAL A 81 7.05 -8.01 3.74
N THR A 82 5.78 -7.64 3.74
CA THR A 82 5.23 -6.80 2.67
C THR A 82 5.52 -5.33 2.89
N LEU A 83 5.65 -4.90 4.15
CA LEU A 83 6.19 -3.60 4.48
C LEU A 83 7.66 -3.49 4.07
N PHE A 84 8.46 -4.54 4.26
CA PHE A 84 9.84 -4.58 3.78
C PHE A 84 9.89 -4.48 2.25
N LEU A 85 9.06 -5.25 1.54
CA LEU A 85 8.99 -5.19 0.07
C LEU A 85 8.50 -3.83 -0.46
N PHE A 86 7.65 -3.13 0.28
CA PHE A 86 7.17 -1.79 -0.11
C PHE A 86 8.24 -0.71 0.05
N GLY A 87 9.08 -0.81 1.09
CA GLY A 87 10.12 0.19 1.38
C GLY A 87 11.50 -0.12 0.79
N ALA A 88 11.69 -1.31 0.21
CA ALA A 88 12.92 -1.74 -0.46
C ALA A 88 12.98 -1.22 -1.90
#